data_AF-A0A377TVT2-F1
#
_entry.id   AF-A0A377TVT2-F1
#
_cell.length_a   1.000
_cell.length_b   1.000
_cell.length_c   1.000
_cell.angle_alpha   90.00
_cell.angle_beta   90.00
_cell.angle_gamma   90.00
#
_symmetry.space_group_name_H-M   'P 1'
#
loop_
_entity.id
_entity.type
_entity.pdbx_description
1 polymer ?
#
loop_
_entity_poly.entity_id
_entity_poly.type
_entity_poly.pdbx_seq_one_letter_code
_entity_poly.pdbx_strand_id
1 'polypeptide(L)'
;MRHGGRGDGLPIGTPVAVGMIDAHAGGIGTVGVLNGAVNNMAYVFGTSSCTMTTTQEAVFVPGVWGPYYSAMVPGYWLSEGGKAPPARLSTSC
;
A
#
# COMPACT_ATOMS: atom_id res chain seq x y z
N MET A 1 -11.30 5.25 22.47
CA MET A 1 -11.87 4.62 21.27
C MET A 1 -13.08 5.46 20.85
N ARG A 2 -12.97 6.26 19.78
CA ARG A 2 -14.10 7.10 19.35
C ARG A 2 -15.03 6.26 18.49
N HIS A 3 -16.29 6.16 18.89
CA HIS A 3 -17.34 5.45 18.16
C HIS A 3 -17.57 6.12 16.81
N GLY A 4 -17.46 5.35 15.72
CA GLY A 4 -17.99 5.76 14.41
C GLY A 4 -19.51 5.89 14.53
N GLY A 5 -20.02 7.09 14.26
CA GLY A 5 -21.44 7.39 14.35
C GLY A 5 -21.70 8.89 14.36
N ARG A 6 -21.93 9.44 13.17
CA ARG A 6 -23.02 10.38 12.80
C ARG A 6 -22.63 11.15 11.54
N GLY A 7 -23.06 10.62 10.39
CA GLY A 7 -23.04 11.26 9.08
C GLY A 7 -23.20 10.26 7.92
N ASP A 8 -22.84 9.01 8.17
CA ASP A 8 -22.60 7.92 7.22
C ASP A 8 -23.60 6.75 7.33
N GLY A 9 -24.52 6.78 8.30
CA GLY A 9 -25.59 5.79 8.44
C GLY A 9 -25.17 4.43 9.01
N LEU A 10 -23.93 4.29 9.48
CA LEU A 10 -23.40 3.03 10.02
C LEU A 10 -23.79 2.82 11.51
N PRO A 11 -23.97 1.56 11.96
CA PRO A 11 -24.21 1.24 13.36
C PRO A 11 -23.09 1.75 14.27
N ILE A 12 -23.46 2.16 15.49
CA ILE A 12 -22.49 2.50 16.53
C ILE A 12 -21.64 1.28 16.83
N GLY A 13 -20.32 1.47 16.83
CA GLY A 13 -19.37 0.39 17.07
C GLY A 13 -18.93 -0.36 15.82
N THR A 14 -19.30 0.11 14.62
CA THR A 14 -18.68 -0.36 13.37
C THR A 14 -17.15 -0.28 13.48
N PRO A 15 -16.41 -1.39 13.24
CA PRO A 15 -14.96 -1.37 13.28
C PRO A 15 -14.38 -0.35 12.29
N VAL A 16 -13.42 0.45 12.76
CA VAL A 16 -12.69 1.41 11.94
C VAL A 16 -11.25 0.94 11.85
N ALA A 17 -10.77 0.69 10.63
CA ALA A 17 -9.38 0.31 10.39
C ALA A 17 -8.43 1.49 10.67
N VAL A 18 -7.15 1.17 10.91
CA VAL A 18 -6.09 2.19 10.95
C VAL A 18 -5.95 2.82 9.56
N GLY A 19 -5.60 4.11 9.52
CA GLY A 19 -5.36 4.81 8.25
C GLY A 19 -4.22 4.18 7.43
N MET A 20 -4.28 4.36 6.11
CA MET A 20 -3.34 3.78 5.16
C MET A 20 -3.13 4.74 3.97
N ILE A 21 -1.94 4.68 3.36
CA ILE A 21 -1.63 5.38 2.11
C ILE A 21 -2.44 4.76 0.95
N ASP A 22 -2.89 5.56 0.00
CA ASP A 22 -3.75 5.14 -1.11
C ASP A 22 -3.14 4.03 -1.98
N ALA A 23 -1.86 4.15 -2.35
CA ALA A 23 -1.13 3.15 -3.09
C ALA A 23 -1.08 1.82 -2.32
N HIS A 24 -0.86 1.87 -1.00
CA HIS A 24 -0.82 0.67 -0.16
C HIS A 24 -2.21 0.00 -0.06
N ALA A 25 -3.28 0.80 -0.01
CA ALA A 25 -4.66 0.27 -0.03
C ALA A 25 -4.96 -0.43 -1.37
N GLY A 26 -4.59 0.18 -2.50
CA GLY A 26 -4.69 -0.46 -3.82
C GLY A 26 -3.81 -1.71 -3.94
N GLY A 27 -2.64 -1.69 -3.32
CA GLY A 27 -1.72 -2.82 -3.26
C GLY A 27 -2.31 -4.01 -2.52
N ILE A 28 -2.78 -3.84 -1.29
CA ILE A 28 -3.43 -4.92 -0.52
C ILE A 28 -4.68 -5.45 -1.24
N GLY A 29 -5.45 -4.57 -1.90
CA GLY A 29 -6.63 -4.97 -2.66
C GLY A 29 -6.36 -5.88 -3.85
N THR A 30 -5.09 -5.99 -4.30
CA THR A 30 -4.73 -6.72 -5.53
C THR A 30 -3.62 -7.75 -5.36
N VAL A 31 -2.65 -7.54 -4.46
CA VAL A 31 -1.43 -8.35 -4.38
C VAL A 31 -1.69 -9.77 -3.86
N GLY A 32 -2.81 -10.01 -3.16
CA GLY A 32 -3.16 -11.30 -2.56
C GLY A 32 -3.72 -12.35 -3.53
N VAL A 33 -3.87 -12.05 -4.82
CA VAL A 33 -4.50 -12.98 -5.79
C VAL A 33 -3.66 -14.25 -6.02
N LEU A 34 -4.31 -15.36 -6.39
CA LEU A 34 -3.64 -16.62 -6.74
C LEU A 34 -2.62 -17.06 -5.66
N ASN A 35 -1.32 -17.01 -5.98
CA ASN A 35 -0.23 -17.49 -5.13
C ASN A 35 0.18 -16.47 -4.04
N GLY A 36 -0.60 -15.42 -3.81
CA GLY A 36 -0.43 -14.49 -2.70
C GLY A 36 0.64 -13.42 -2.90
N ALA A 37 0.83 -12.59 -1.87
CA ALA A 37 1.54 -11.31 -1.96
C ALA A 37 2.99 -11.37 -2.43
N VAL A 38 3.71 -12.45 -2.14
CA VAL A 38 5.11 -12.63 -2.54
C VAL A 38 5.24 -12.95 -4.03
N ASN A 39 4.19 -13.51 -4.64
CA ASN A 39 4.19 -13.94 -6.04
C ASN A 39 3.61 -12.89 -6.99
N ASN A 40 3.09 -11.78 -6.46
CA ASN A 40 2.49 -10.73 -7.26
C ASN A 40 3.15 -9.38 -6.97
N MET A 41 3.16 -8.53 -7.98
CA MET A 41 3.51 -7.12 -7.83
C MET A 41 2.22 -6.31 -7.89
N ALA A 42 2.05 -5.39 -6.95
CA ALA A 42 1.00 -4.39 -7.02
C ALA A 42 1.47 -3.25 -7.92
N TYR A 43 0.69 -2.94 -8.97
CA TYR A 43 0.92 -1.76 -9.79
C TYR A 43 -0.31 -0.85 -9.74
N VAL A 44 -0.22 0.22 -8.95
CA VAL A 44 -1.33 1.12 -8.67
C VAL A 44 -1.17 2.39 -9.52
N PHE A 45 -2.18 2.69 -10.33
CA PHE A 45 -2.20 3.84 -11.24
C PHE A 45 -3.09 4.96 -10.71
N GLY A 46 -2.63 6.20 -10.86
CA GLY A 46 -3.34 7.43 -10.57
C GLY A 46 -2.67 8.63 -11.25
N THR A 47 -2.50 9.73 -10.52
CA THR A 47 -1.72 10.90 -10.97
C THR A 47 -0.24 10.58 -11.21
N SER A 48 0.29 9.64 -10.44
CA SER A 48 1.54 8.91 -10.67
C SER A 48 1.26 7.41 -10.63
N SER A 49 2.28 6.57 -10.78
CA SER A 49 2.13 5.14 -10.60
C SER A 49 3.15 4.57 -9.62
N CYS A 50 2.71 3.62 -8.79
CA CYS A 50 3.50 2.99 -7.74
C CYS A 50 3.58 1.48 -7.98
N THR A 51 4.81 0.95 -8.03
CA THR A 51 5.09 -0.48 -8.11
C THR A 51 5.57 -0.96 -6.74
N MET A 52 4.83 -1.90 -6.14
CA MET A 52 5.08 -2.40 -4.80
C MET A 52 5.22 -3.92 -4.82
N THR A 53 6.29 -4.43 -4.23
CA THR A 53 6.55 -5.87 -4.10
C THR A 53 6.76 -6.26 -2.65
N THR A 54 6.34 -7.48 -2.31
CA THR A 54 6.43 -8.03 -0.96
C THR A 54 7.48 -9.11 -0.91
N THR A 55 8.40 -9.05 0.05
CA THR A 55 9.45 -10.06 0.26
C THR A 55 9.41 -10.63 1.68
N GLN A 56 9.83 -11.89 1.85
CA GLN A 56 9.93 -12.53 3.17
C GLN A 56 11.08 -11.96 4.00
N GLU A 57 12.16 -11.57 3.33
CA GLU A 57 13.36 -10.99 3.93
C GLU A 57 13.58 -9.55 3.45
N ALA A 58 14.35 -8.78 4.20
CA ALA A 58 14.72 -7.42 3.84
C ALA A 58 15.62 -7.41 2.58
N VAL A 59 15.18 -6.73 1.52
CA VAL A 59 15.94 -6.58 0.27
C VAL A 59 16.16 -5.10 -0.04
N PHE A 60 17.42 -4.67 -0.09
CA PHE A 60 17.80 -3.30 -0.43
C PHE A 60 18.14 -3.21 -1.93
N VAL A 61 17.46 -2.32 -2.65
CA VAL A 61 17.68 -2.10 -4.08
C VAL A 61 17.99 -0.62 -4.33
N PRO A 62 19.12 -0.27 -4.97
CA PRO A 62 19.44 1.12 -5.27
C PRO A 62 18.33 1.81 -6.09
N GLY A 63 17.87 2.97 -5.62
CA GLY A 63 16.82 3.74 -6.29
C GLY A 63 15.38 3.28 -6.02
N VAL A 64 15.18 2.29 -5.14
CA VAL A 64 13.87 1.82 -4.66
C VAL A 64 13.74 2.16 -3.18
N TRP A 65 12.56 2.61 -2.76
CA TRP A 65 12.30 2.89 -1.35
C TRP A 65 12.06 1.60 -0.56
N GLY A 66 12.49 1.59 0.71
CA GLY A 66 12.45 0.42 1.58
C GLY A 66 13.80 -0.27 1.78
N PRO A 67 13.82 -1.48 2.35
CA PRO A 67 12.66 -2.33 2.66
C PRO A 67 11.95 -1.88 3.95
N TYR A 68 10.63 -1.71 3.90
CA TYR A 68 9.79 -1.32 5.06
C TYR A 68 9.06 -2.54 5.64
N TYR A 69 9.35 -2.89 6.90
CA TYR A 69 8.74 -4.05 7.55
C TYR A 69 7.27 -3.83 7.93
N SER A 70 6.41 -4.78 7.58
CA SER A 70 4.96 -4.79 7.83
C SER A 70 4.23 -3.52 7.36
N ALA A 71 4.78 -2.80 6.39
CA ALA A 71 4.21 -1.53 5.91
C ALA A 71 2.98 -1.71 5.02
N MET A 72 2.87 -2.83 4.30
CA MET A 72 1.72 -3.15 3.44
C MET A 72 1.09 -4.49 3.82
N VAL A 73 1.86 -5.59 3.84
CA VAL A 73 1.37 -6.92 4.23
C VAL A 73 1.98 -7.29 5.59
N PRO A 74 1.17 -7.66 6.61
CA PRO A 74 1.68 -8.02 7.93
C PRO A 74 2.70 -9.17 7.86
N GLY A 75 3.84 -9.00 8.52
CA GLY A 75 4.91 -10.01 8.60
C GLY A 75 5.88 -10.05 7.42
N TYR A 76 5.72 -9.19 6.41
CA TYR A 76 6.59 -9.11 5.24
C TYR A 76 7.26 -7.75 5.07
N TRP A 77 8.22 -7.67 4.17
CA TRP A 77 8.92 -6.43 3.80
C TRP A 77 8.36 -5.87 2.50
N LEU A 78 8.18 -4.55 2.45
CA LEU A 78 7.74 -3.81 1.28
C LEU A 78 8.93 -3.12 0.60
N SER A 79 9.06 -3.30 -0.71
CA SER A 79 9.88 -2.47 -1.58
C SER A 79 8.98 -1.68 -2.53
N GLU A 80 9.20 -0.37 -2.62
CA GLU A 80 8.33 0.55 -3.34
C GLU A 80 9.11 1.40 -4.34
N GLY A 81 8.68 1.33 -5.59
CA GLY A 81 9.15 2.21 -6.67
C GLY A 81 8.02 3.13 -7.14
N GLY A 82 8.38 4.33 -7.58
CA GLY A 82 7.43 5.29 -8.13
C GLY A 82 7.87 5.82 -9.48
N LYS A 83 6.95 5.94 -10.43
CA LYS A 83 7.17 6.68 -11.67
C LYS A 83 6.43 8.01 -11.59
N ALA A 84 7.19 9.11 -11.50
CA ALA A 84 6.63 10.44 -11.62
C ALA A 84 6.22 10.74 -13.08
N PRO A 85 5.12 11.50 -13.31
CA PRO A 85 4.77 12.01 -14.64
C PRO A 85 5.81 13.04 -15.13
N PRO A 86 5.98 13.24 -16.45
CA PRO A 86 7.03 14.08 -17.02
C PRO A 86 6.95 15.59 -16.68
N ALA A 87 5.87 16.07 -16.07
CA ALA A 87 5.62 17.51 -15.83
C ALA A 87 5.31 17.89 -14.36
N ARG A 88 5.37 16.97 -13.40
CA ARG A 88 5.24 17.29 -11.96
C ARG A 88 6.25 16.51 -11.14
N LEU A 89 7.13 17.23 -10.45
CA LEU A 89 8.01 16.72 -9.39
C LEU A 89 7.23 16.56 -8.06
N SER A 90 6.09 15.88 -8.10
CA SER A 90 5.37 15.43 -6.91
C SER A 90 5.12 13.94 -7.10
N THR A 91 5.97 13.12 -6.50
CA THR A 91 5.63 11.72 -6.26
C THR A 91 4.39 11.72 -5.37
N SER A 92 3.31 11.06 -5.79
CA SER A 92 2.28 10.62 -4.84
C SER A 92 2.10 9.11 -5.01
N CYS A 93 3.23 8.41 -4.94
CA CYS A 93 3.46 7.62 -3.76
C CYS A 93 4.05 8.63 -2.73
#